data_AF-A0A3M1F608-F1
#
_entry.id   AF-A0A3M1F608-F1
#
_cell.length_a   1.000
_cell.length_b   1.000
_cell.length_c   1.000
_cell.angle_alpha   90.00
_cell.angle_beta   90.00
_cell.angle_gamma   90.00
#
_symmetry.space_group_name_H-M   'P 1'
#
loop_
_entity.id
_entity.type
_entity.pdbx_description
1 polymer ?
#
loop_
_entity_poly.entity_id
_entity_poly.type
_entity_poly.pdbx_seq_one_letter_code
_entity_poly.pdbx_strand_id
1 'polypeptide(L)'
;FAGRDVCVEPVLTVEEMLAHPQTRARGLVVSVPKPEGGVQQQIGSPFKFSRAQTEYRHTGLPLGANTESVLAEAGFAPDEIAQLRAAGVFGK
;
A
#
# COMPACT_ATOMS: atom_id res chain seq x y z
N PHE A 1 31.66 9.54 -18.68
CA PHE A 1 32.24 8.18 -18.80
C PHE A 1 31.94 7.49 -20.13
N ALA A 2 31.31 8.15 -21.13
CA ALA A 2 31.03 7.54 -22.42
C ALA A 2 32.32 7.00 -23.11
N GLY A 3 32.21 5.81 -23.70
CA GLY A 3 33.32 5.13 -24.40
C GLY A 3 34.26 4.31 -23.51
N ARG A 4 33.92 4.09 -22.23
CA ARG A 4 34.68 3.24 -21.29
C ARG A 4 33.76 2.19 -20.70
N ASP A 5 34.25 0.96 -20.49
CA ASP A 5 33.48 -0.13 -19.89
C ASP A 5 33.46 0.02 -18.36
N VAL A 6 32.66 0.98 -17.88
CA VAL A 6 32.48 1.26 -16.46
C VAL A 6 31.00 1.50 -16.16
N CYS A 7 30.48 0.78 -15.16
CA CYS A 7 29.12 0.97 -14.67
C CYS A 7 29.06 2.26 -13.85
N VAL A 8 28.32 3.25 -14.34
CA VAL A 8 28.07 4.50 -13.63
C VAL A 8 26.62 4.90 -13.80
N GLU A 9 26.05 5.48 -12.75
CA GLU A 9 24.69 5.98 -12.72
C GLU A 9 24.62 7.22 -11.82
N PRO A 10 23.72 8.18 -12.11
CA PRO A 10 23.53 9.34 -11.27
C PRO A 10 22.87 8.95 -9.95
N VAL A 11 23.22 9.64 -8.87
CA VAL A 11 22.47 9.56 -7.60
C VAL A 11 21.23 10.42 -7.76
N LEU A 12 20.08 9.78 -7.97
CA LEU A 12 18.81 10.48 -8.16
C LEU A 12 18.21 10.91 -6.82
N THR A 13 17.60 12.09 -6.82
CA THR A 13 16.63 12.48 -5.79
C THR A 13 15.35 11.66 -5.92
N VAL A 14 14.49 11.69 -4.91
CA VAL A 14 13.20 10.98 -4.94
C VAL A 14 12.32 11.49 -6.10
N GLU A 15 12.28 12.79 -6.33
CA GLU A 15 11.49 13.40 -7.41
C GLU A 15 11.97 12.94 -8.79
N GLU A 16 13.28 12.94 -9.02
CA GLU A 16 13.87 12.44 -10.27
C GLU A 16 13.61 10.95 -10.45
N MET A 17 13.73 10.14 -9.40
CA MET A 17 13.44 8.70 -9.43
C MET A 17 11.98 8.44 -9.80
N LEU A 18 11.03 9.19 -9.24
CA LEU A 18 9.61 9.07 -9.55
C LEU A 18 9.30 9.44 -11.01
N ALA A 19 10.04 10.39 -11.58
CA ALA A 19 9.91 10.80 -12.98
C ALA A 19 10.74 9.95 -13.97
N HIS A 20 11.62 9.09 -13.48
CA HIS A 20 12.59 8.38 -14.31
C HIS A 20 11.92 7.46 -15.35
N PRO A 21 12.43 7.39 -16.60
CA PRO A 21 11.84 6.58 -17.66
C PRO A 21 11.62 5.11 -17.28
N GLN A 22 12.57 4.52 -16.54
CA GLN A 22 12.45 3.13 -16.07
C GLN A 22 11.31 2.96 -15.06
N THR A 23 11.12 3.93 -14.15
CA THR A 23 10.06 3.91 -13.14
C THR A 23 8.68 3.94 -13.81
N ARG A 24 8.53 4.78 -14.85
CA ARG A 24 7.32 4.87 -15.68
C ARG A 24 7.09 3.61 -16.50
N ALA A 25 8.11 3.14 -17.21
CA ALA A 25 8.03 1.94 -18.07
C ALA A 25 7.63 0.69 -17.27
N ARG A 26 8.06 0.61 -16.01
CA ARG A 26 7.72 -0.48 -15.10
C ARG A 26 6.41 -0.27 -14.33
N GLY A 27 5.76 0.88 -14.46
CA GLY A 27 4.55 1.21 -13.71
C GLY A 27 4.75 1.07 -12.20
N LEU A 28 5.85 1.65 -11.68
CA LEU A 28 6.19 1.56 -10.24
C LEU A 28 5.48 2.60 -9.38
N VAL A 29 4.96 3.68 -9.96
CA VAL A 29 4.11 4.63 -9.25
C VAL A 29 2.66 4.31 -9.59
N VAL A 30 1.87 3.97 -8.58
CA VAL A 30 0.48 3.51 -8.75
C VAL A 30 -0.48 4.44 -8.02
N SER A 31 -1.67 4.63 -8.60
CA SER A 31 -2.76 5.39 -7.99
C SER A 31 -3.67 4.45 -7.21
N VAL A 32 -3.68 4.57 -5.89
CA VAL A 32 -4.45 3.72 -4.99
C VAL A 32 -5.66 4.49 -4.47
N PRO A 33 -6.89 3.96 -4.54
CA PRO A 33 -8.08 4.68 -4.10
C PRO A 33 -8.06 4.90 -2.58
N LYS A 34 -8.43 6.12 -2.15
CA LYS A 34 -8.54 6.47 -0.73
C LYS A 34 -9.97 6.26 -0.23
N PRO A 35 -10.18 5.85 1.04
CA PRO A 35 -11.51 5.68 1.62
C PRO A 35 -12.37 6.95 1.56
N GLU A 36 -11.77 8.12 1.76
CA GLU A 36 -12.46 9.42 1.73
C GLU A 36 -12.66 9.99 0.31
N GLY A 37 -12.29 9.22 -0.72
CA GLY A 37 -12.38 9.63 -2.13
C GLY A 37 -11.06 10.14 -2.71
N GLY A 38 -10.97 10.07 -4.04
CA GLY A 38 -9.73 10.36 -4.78
C GLY A 38 -8.71 9.22 -4.73
N VAL A 39 -7.46 9.53 -5.07
CA VAL A 39 -6.35 8.56 -5.12
C VAL A 39 -5.11 9.07 -4.39
N GLN A 40 -4.29 8.14 -3.91
CA GLN A 40 -2.96 8.38 -3.36
C GLN A 40 -1.90 7.71 -4.25
N GLN A 41 -0.86 8.45 -4.62
CA GLN A 41 0.30 7.86 -5.30
C GLN A 41 1.13 7.06 -4.30
N GLN A 42 1.46 5.81 -4.66
CA GLN A 42 2.29 4.92 -3.86
C GLN A 42 3.30 4.18 -4.75
N ILE A 43 4.37 3.67 -4.13
CA ILE A 43 5.28 2.74 -4.81
C ILE A 43 4.60 1.37 -4.86
N GLY A 44 4.34 0.89 -6.07
CA GLY A 44 3.79 -0.42 -6.33
C GLY A 44 4.83 -1.55 -6.19
N SER A 45 4.37 -2.79 -6.37
CA SER A 45 5.25 -3.95 -6.33
C SER A 45 6.31 -3.90 -7.45
N PRO A 46 7.60 -4.10 -7.11
CA PRO A 46 8.67 -4.14 -8.11
C PRO A 46 8.64 -5.43 -8.95
N PHE A 47 7.98 -6.47 -8.43
CA PHE A 47 7.83 -7.77 -9.07
C PHE A 47 6.69 -7.76 -10.08
N LYS A 48 6.95 -8.34 -11.26
CA LYS A 48 5.96 -8.52 -12.31
C LYS A 48 5.75 -10.01 -12.51
N PHE A 49 4.50 -10.44 -12.43
CA PHE A 49 4.13 -11.85 -12.57
C PHE A 49 3.48 -12.05 -13.94
N SER A 50 3.90 -13.08 -14.66
CA SER A 50 3.36 -13.39 -16.00
C SER A 50 1.94 -13.98 -15.96
N ARG A 51 1.54 -14.53 -14.80
CA ARG A 51 0.26 -15.23 -14.60
C ARG A 51 -0.67 -14.56 -13.58
N ALA A 52 -0.25 -13.45 -12.98
CA ALA A 52 -1.03 -12.75 -11.97
C ALA A 52 -0.83 -11.24 -12.11
N GLN A 53 -1.88 -10.47 -11.85
CA GLN A 53 -1.81 -9.02 -11.81
C GLN A 53 -1.90 -8.54 -10.36
N THR A 54 -1.01 -7.62 -9.99
CA THR A 54 -1.06 -6.97 -8.69
C THR A 54 -2.17 -5.93 -8.69
N GLU A 55 -3.09 -6.04 -7.75
CA GLU A 55 -4.16 -5.06 -7.54
C GLU A 55 -3.86 -4.22 -6.29
N TYR A 56 -4.00 -2.90 -6.41
CA TYR A 56 -3.78 -1.95 -5.31
C TYR A 56 -5.12 -1.38 -4.86
N ARG A 57 -5.76 -2.05 -3.90
CA ARG A 57 -7.16 -1.78 -3.51
C ARG A 57 -7.30 -0.81 -2.36
N HIS A 58 -6.33 -0.75 -1.45
CA HIS A 58 -6.46 -0.02 -0.20
C HIS A 58 -5.21 0.80 0.08
N THR A 59 -5.40 2.06 0.46
CA THR A 59 -4.39 2.80 1.20
C THR A 59 -4.35 2.34 2.66
N GLY A 60 -3.43 2.90 3.44
CA GLY A 60 -3.46 2.72 4.89
C GLY A 60 -4.81 3.17 5.47
N LEU A 61 -5.28 2.44 6.49
CA LEU A 61 -6.51 2.73 7.22
C LEU A 61 -6.17 3.22 8.65
N PRO A 62 -7.06 3.99 9.28
CA PRO A 62 -6.91 4.35 10.68
C PRO A 62 -6.78 3.13 11.59
N LEU A 63 -6.12 3.32 12.73
CA LEU A 63 -6.01 2.29 13.75
C LEU A 63 -7.41 1.78 14.14
N GLY A 64 -7.58 0.45 14.10
CA GLY A 64 -8.83 -0.20 14.48
C GLY A 64 -9.94 -0.21 13.42
N ALA A 65 -9.70 0.30 12.20
CA ALA A 65 -10.71 0.38 11.15
C ALA A 65 -11.40 -0.97 10.81
N ASN A 66 -10.70 -2.09 11.00
CA ASN A 66 -11.23 -3.43 10.70
C ASN A 66 -11.48 -4.30 11.95
N THR A 67 -11.29 -3.78 13.17
CA THR A 67 -11.33 -4.61 14.39
C THR A 67 -12.64 -5.39 14.53
N GLU A 68 -13.78 -4.72 14.36
CA GLU A 68 -15.08 -5.38 14.49
C GLU A 68 -15.37 -6.37 13.37
N SER A 69 -14.98 -6.04 12.12
CA SER A 69 -15.12 -6.96 10.97
C SER A 69 -14.36 -8.25 11.22
N VAL A 70 -13.10 -8.14 11.65
CA VAL A 70 -12.24 -9.31 11.91
C VAL A 70 -12.76 -10.12 13.09
N LEU A 71 -13.26 -9.49 14.16
CA LEU A 71 -13.86 -10.22 15.29
C LEU A 71 -15.13 -10.96 14.86
N ALA A 72 -15.99 -10.34 14.05
CA ALA A 72 -17.17 -11.00 13.51
C ALA A 72 -16.79 -12.18 12.59
N GLU A 73 -15.82 -12.00 11.69
CA GLU A 73 -15.28 -13.06 10.84
C GLU A 73 -14.64 -14.21 11.63
N ALA A 74 -14.07 -13.90 12.81
CA ALA A 74 -13.52 -14.88 13.74
C ALA A 74 -14.60 -15.61 14.57
N GLY A 75 -15.88 -15.24 14.45
CA GLY A 75 -17.02 -15.92 15.06
C GLY A 75 -17.52 -15.32 16.37
N PHE A 76 -17.08 -14.12 16.76
CA PHE A 76 -17.62 -13.43 17.93
C PHE A 76 -19.03 -12.90 17.65
N ALA A 77 -19.95 -13.12 18.58
CA ALA A 77 -21.28 -12.56 18.51
C ALA A 77 -21.26 -11.04 18.72
N PRO A 78 -22.24 -10.28 18.18
CA PRO A 78 -22.31 -8.83 18.35
C PRO A 78 -22.25 -8.37 19.81
N ASP A 79 -22.87 -9.12 20.72
CA ASP A 79 -22.88 -8.80 22.16
C ASP A 79 -21.49 -8.98 22.80
N GLU A 80 -20.72 -9.98 22.37
CA GLU A 80 -19.35 -10.20 22.85
C GLU A 80 -18.41 -9.08 22.37
N ILE A 81 -18.55 -8.66 21.11
CA ILE A 81 -17.78 -7.54 20.55
C ILE A 81 -18.08 -6.25 21.33
N ALA A 82 -19.35 -5.99 21.62
CA ALA A 82 -19.77 -4.83 22.41
C ALA A 82 -19.19 -4.86 23.83
N GLN A 83 -19.16 -6.03 24.49
CA GLN A 83 -18.55 -6.19 25.81
C GLN A 83 -17.04 -5.93 25.79
N LEU A 84 -16.32 -6.42 24.78
CA LEU A 84 -14.88 -6.19 24.62
C LEU A 84 -14.57 -4.70 24.39
N ARG A 85 -15.39 -4.01 23.59
CA ARG A 85 -15.30 -2.56 23.39
C ARG A 85 -15.52 -1.81 24.70
N ALA A 86 -16.58 -2.16 25.44
CA ALA A 86 -16.90 -1.53 26.72
C ALA A 86 -15.81 -1.76 27.80
N ALA A 87 -15.17 -2.92 27.79
CA ALA A 87 -14.02 -3.24 28.63
C ALA A 87 -12.72 -2.53 28.20
N GLY A 88 -12.72 -1.80 27.09
CA GLY A 88 -11.56 -1.06 26.59
C GLY A 88 -10.44 -1.95 26.04
N VAL A 89 -10.79 -3.16 25.58
CA VAL A 89 -9.85 -4.13 24.97
C VAL A 89 -9.32 -3.60 23.63
N PHE A 90 -10.14 -2.86 22.88
CA PHE A 90 -9.78 -2.16 21.65
C PHE A 90 -10.49 -0.80 21.54
N GLY A 91 -10.15 -0.01 20.52
CA GLY A 91 -10.84 1.25 20.21
C GLY A 91 -10.38 2.46 21.04
N LYS A 92 -9.15 2.42 21.58
CA LYS A 92 -8.48 3.57 22.20
C LYS A 92 -7.74 4.40 21.17
#